data_AF-A0A9W7KTR9-F1
#
_entry.id   AF-A0A9W7KTR9-F1
#
_cell.length_a   1.000
_cell.length_b   1.000
_cell.length_c   1.000
_cell.angle_alpha   90.00
_cell.angle_beta   90.00
_cell.angle_gamma   90.00
#
_symmetry.space_group_name_H-M   'P 1'
#
loop_
_entity.id
_entity.type
_entity.pdbx_description
1 polymer ?
#
loop_
_entity_poly.entity_id
_entity_poly.type
_entity_poly.pdbx_seq_one_letter_code
_entity_poly.pdbx_strand_id
1 'polypeptide(L)'
;MISYDWDTSPEQRRTVPFQYGYIPDKASSRAICFLSMMSLSFAHVMLRTFSCGLLAVTNMRWLTYYLAADMGLFFLYKIVRKDFFYFINMTGIVRLSISILNRFVIKGMVDFTMLIHLRGSCEMGGFWFLVTLLLSMTGSIVSAYLYSNQYQDDDKLDTESLQAVLGSLSAIWVLSALSLVLVMDRKYLSTFYNFDTASDYERKCFMNAREDQDDLKSELLTDHPDMYRTWGDELLKPWTLKNWDRWEEEKPAWFTDAWIECVPNEYIPYDWRVKYNKTKGRVEDPQMRRRSSVQQVKMLMGGLEEK
;
A
#
# COMPACT_ATOMS: atom_id res chain seq x y z
N MET A 1 -5.56 2.07 16.54
CA MET A 1 -6.97 1.61 16.54
C MET A 1 -7.67 1.73 15.20
N ILE A 2 -7.23 2.60 14.29
CA ILE A 2 -7.78 2.73 12.92
C ILE A 2 -7.99 1.38 12.21
N SER A 3 -7.04 0.45 12.31
CA SER A 3 -7.16 -0.87 11.66
C SER A 3 -8.36 -1.68 12.16
N TYR A 4 -8.73 -1.57 13.44
CA TYR A 4 -9.88 -2.25 14.01
C TYR A 4 -11.18 -1.62 13.52
N ASP A 5 -11.24 -0.28 13.52
CA ASP A 5 -12.45 0.46 13.11
C ASP A 5 -12.75 0.24 11.64
N TRP A 6 -11.72 0.29 10.78
CA TRP A 6 -11.88 0.02 9.35
C TRP A 6 -12.24 -1.44 9.09
N ASP A 7 -11.59 -2.39 9.77
CA ASP A 7 -11.91 -3.80 9.56
C ASP A 7 -13.31 -4.16 10.04
N THR A 8 -13.85 -3.50 11.06
CA THR A 8 -15.21 -3.76 11.56
C THR A 8 -16.29 -2.90 10.90
N SER A 9 -15.91 -1.97 10.02
CA SER A 9 -16.87 -1.14 9.28
C SER A 9 -17.59 -1.96 8.20
N PRO A 10 -18.94 -1.97 8.19
CA PRO A 10 -19.71 -2.64 7.15
C PRO A 10 -19.42 -2.09 5.74
N GLU A 11 -19.15 -0.79 5.65
CA GLU A 11 -18.84 -0.11 4.39
C GLU A 11 -17.52 -0.63 3.82
N GLN A 12 -16.46 -0.63 4.62
CA GLN A 12 -15.13 -1.07 4.19
C GLN A 12 -15.09 -2.57 3.83
N ARG A 13 -15.82 -3.40 4.58
CA ARG A 13 -16.00 -4.82 4.23
C ARG A 13 -16.75 -5.02 2.91
N ARG A 14 -17.63 -4.10 2.53
CA ARG A 14 -18.39 -4.15 1.29
C ARG A 14 -17.57 -3.65 0.10
N THR A 15 -16.75 -2.62 0.29
CA THR A 15 -15.95 -2.02 -0.80
C THR A 15 -14.67 -2.81 -1.07
N VAL A 16 -13.97 -3.28 -0.03
CA VAL A 16 -12.69 -4.00 -0.16
C VAL A 16 -12.74 -5.34 0.60
N PRO A 17 -13.62 -6.27 0.21
CA PRO A 17 -13.87 -7.53 0.93
C PRO A 17 -12.68 -8.51 0.95
N PHE A 18 -11.66 -8.27 0.13
CA PHE A 18 -10.43 -9.08 0.12
C PHE A 18 -9.38 -8.58 1.13
N GLN A 19 -9.54 -7.35 1.63
CA GLN A 19 -8.62 -6.70 2.58
C GLN A 19 -9.22 -6.70 3.99
N TYR A 20 -10.50 -6.33 4.10
CA TYR A 20 -11.23 -6.17 5.36
C TYR A 20 -12.21 -7.32 5.62
N GLY A 21 -12.31 -7.73 6.87
CA GLY A 21 -13.07 -8.88 7.36
C GLY A 21 -12.24 -9.87 8.18
N TYR A 22 -10.99 -9.54 8.52
CA TYR A 22 -10.11 -10.46 9.25
C TYR A 22 -10.47 -10.55 10.75
N ILE A 23 -11.19 -9.56 11.29
CA ILE A 23 -11.72 -9.59 12.64
C ILE A 23 -13.06 -10.36 12.64
N PRO A 24 -13.16 -11.47 13.40
CA PRO A 24 -14.38 -12.29 13.44
C PRO A 24 -15.56 -11.53 14.07
N ASP A 25 -16.80 -11.92 13.76
CA ASP A 25 -17.98 -11.18 14.23
C ASP A 25 -18.36 -11.44 15.70
N LYS A 26 -17.91 -12.58 16.26
CA LYS A 26 -18.21 -12.97 17.65
C LYS A 26 -17.61 -11.96 18.64
N ALA A 27 -18.42 -11.45 19.57
CA ALA A 27 -18.01 -10.40 20.51
C ALA A 27 -16.74 -10.74 21.32
N SER A 28 -16.63 -11.97 21.84
CA SER A 28 -15.45 -12.42 22.57
C SER A 28 -14.19 -12.45 21.69
N SER A 29 -14.31 -12.98 20.48
CA SER A 29 -13.22 -13.02 19.50
C SER A 29 -12.80 -11.62 19.05
N ARG A 30 -13.74 -10.69 18.87
CA ARG A 30 -13.44 -9.27 18.60
C ARG A 30 -12.63 -8.64 19.71
N ALA A 31 -13.04 -8.85 20.97
CA ALA A 31 -12.31 -8.34 22.13
C ALA A 31 -10.89 -8.91 22.19
N ILE A 32 -10.72 -10.23 22.02
CA ILE A 32 -9.40 -10.86 22.01
C ILE A 32 -8.53 -10.30 20.87
N CYS A 33 -9.10 -10.13 19.68
CA CYS A 33 -8.40 -9.55 18.54
C CYS A 33 -7.93 -8.11 18.84
N PHE A 34 -8.82 -7.28 19.39
CA PHE A 34 -8.53 -5.92 19.80
C PHE A 34 -7.40 -5.85 20.84
N LEU A 35 -7.52 -6.60 21.95
CA LEU A 35 -6.48 -6.68 22.97
C LEU A 35 -5.15 -7.20 22.40
N SER A 36 -5.19 -8.21 21.53
CA SER A 36 -3.99 -8.75 20.90
C SER A 36 -3.31 -7.71 20.01
N MET A 37 -4.08 -6.96 19.20
CA MET A 37 -3.54 -5.87 18.38
C MET A 37 -2.91 -4.77 19.23
N MET A 38 -3.54 -4.39 20.35
CA MET A 38 -3.00 -3.37 21.25
C MET A 38 -1.72 -3.83 21.94
N SER A 39 -1.73 -5.02 22.56
CA SER A 39 -0.55 -5.59 23.24
C SER A 39 0.60 -5.82 22.27
N LEU A 40 0.30 -6.27 21.05
CA LEU A 40 1.32 -6.47 20.02
C LEU A 40 1.95 -5.15 19.57
N SER A 41 1.12 -4.10 19.37
CA SER A 41 1.63 -2.76 18.99
C SER A 41 2.46 -2.15 20.12
N PHE A 42 2.03 -2.31 21.38
CA PHE A 42 2.79 -1.89 22.56
C PHE A 42 4.16 -2.58 22.65
N ALA A 43 4.18 -3.92 22.55
CA ALA A 43 5.45 -4.64 22.60
C ALA A 43 6.35 -4.27 21.42
N HIS A 44 5.79 -4.07 20.22
CA HIS A 44 6.56 -3.69 19.03
C HIS A 44 7.21 -2.30 19.18
N VAL A 45 6.44 -1.28 19.61
CA VAL A 45 6.99 0.07 19.79
C VAL A 45 8.08 0.07 20.86
N MET A 46 7.89 -0.67 21.96
CA MET A 46 8.90 -0.80 23.02
C MET A 46 10.17 -1.49 22.50
N LEU A 47 10.06 -2.61 21.79
CA LEU A 47 11.21 -3.30 21.21
C LEU A 47 11.98 -2.40 20.23
N ARG A 48 11.26 -1.68 19.35
CA ARG A 48 11.89 -0.79 18.36
C ARG A 48 12.58 0.42 18.99
N THR A 49 11.92 1.07 19.94
CA THR A 49 12.48 2.23 20.66
C THR A 49 13.66 1.84 21.51
N PHE A 50 13.58 0.69 22.19
CA PHE A 50 14.68 0.15 22.98
C PHE A 50 15.89 -0.18 22.10
N SER A 51 15.66 -0.79 20.94
CA SER A 51 16.73 -1.04 19.96
C SER A 51 17.42 0.24 19.50
N CYS A 52 16.64 1.28 19.18
CA CYS A 52 17.19 2.57 18.78
C CYS A 52 17.98 3.23 19.92
N GLY A 53 17.46 3.18 21.15
CA GLY A 53 18.11 3.74 22.33
C GLY A 53 19.43 3.07 22.65
N LEU A 54 19.48 1.74 22.63
CA LEU A 54 20.71 0.97 22.87
C LEU A 54 21.78 1.28 21.81
N LEU A 55 21.40 1.35 20.53
CA LEU A 55 22.33 1.73 19.48
C LEU A 55 22.78 3.18 19.60
N ALA A 56 21.90 4.11 19.97
CA ALA A 56 22.25 5.53 20.16
C ALA A 56 23.33 5.71 21.23
N VAL A 57 23.16 5.03 22.38
CA VAL A 57 24.09 5.08 23.52
C VAL A 57 25.39 4.34 23.21
N THR A 58 25.33 3.23 22.49
CA THR A 58 26.54 2.47 22.12
C THR A 58 27.36 3.20 21.06
N ASN A 59 26.72 3.56 19.94
CA ASN A 59 27.36 4.26 18.83
C ASN A 59 26.31 4.86 17.88
N MET A 60 26.21 6.20 17.87
CA MET A 60 25.29 6.94 17.00
C MET A 60 25.42 6.57 15.50
N ARG A 61 26.62 6.19 15.03
CA ARG A 61 26.81 5.77 13.63
C ARG A 61 26.12 4.44 13.34
N TRP A 62 26.11 3.50 14.29
CA TRP A 62 25.43 2.22 14.13
C TRP A 62 23.91 2.39 14.07
N LEU A 63 23.35 3.28 14.89
CA LEU A 63 21.95 3.66 14.77
C LEU A 63 21.63 4.19 13.37
N THR A 64 22.48 5.09 12.88
CA THR A 64 22.30 5.69 11.54
C THR A 64 22.33 4.62 10.45
N TYR A 65 23.29 3.69 10.49
CA TYR A 65 23.37 2.58 9.53
C TYR A 65 22.17 1.64 9.64
N TYR A 66 21.71 1.33 10.85
CA TYR A 66 20.55 0.48 11.07
C TYR A 66 19.28 1.08 10.43
N LEU A 67 18.98 2.35 10.72
CA LEU A 67 17.80 3.03 10.17
C LEU A 67 17.92 3.26 8.66
N ALA A 68 19.10 3.64 8.17
CA ALA A 68 19.34 3.87 6.75
C ALA A 68 19.28 2.57 5.93
N ALA A 69 19.83 1.47 6.45
CA ALA A 69 19.76 0.16 5.80
C ALA A 69 18.33 -0.36 5.72
N ASP A 70 17.56 -0.25 6.82
CA ASP A 70 16.17 -0.70 6.87
C ASP A 70 15.26 0.10 5.90
N MET A 71 15.41 1.43 5.88
CA MET A 71 14.70 2.28 4.91
C MET A 71 15.16 2.02 3.47
N GLY A 72 16.47 1.89 3.26
CA GLY A 72 17.06 1.65 1.95
C GLY A 72 16.62 0.32 1.34
N LEU A 73 16.56 -0.74 2.15
CA LEU A 73 16.05 -2.05 1.73
C LEU A 73 14.57 -1.99 1.34
N PHE A 74 13.74 -1.24 2.08
CA PHE A 74 12.34 -1.03 1.72
C PHE A 74 12.18 -0.28 0.39
N PHE A 75 12.94 0.79 0.20
CA PHE A 75 12.92 1.53 -1.06
C PHE A 75 13.40 0.67 -2.23
N LEU A 76 14.49 -0.08 -2.04
CA LEU A 76 14.99 -1.01 -3.05
C LEU A 76 13.93 -2.06 -3.40
N TYR A 77 13.27 -2.64 -2.40
CA TYR A 77 12.16 -3.58 -2.61
C TYR A 77 11.06 -2.97 -3.50
N LYS A 78 10.58 -1.76 -3.17
CA LYS A 78 9.54 -1.08 -3.97
C LYS A 78 10.03 -0.71 -5.38
N ILE A 79 11.30 -0.31 -5.56
CA ILE A 79 11.89 0.02 -6.87
C ILE A 79 11.99 -1.23 -7.76
N VAL A 80 12.54 -2.32 -7.23
CA VAL A 80 12.73 -3.58 -7.99
C VAL A 80 11.38 -4.12 -8.49
N ARG A 81 10.31 -3.95 -7.68
CA ARG A 81 8.96 -4.37 -8.05
C ARG A 81 8.20 -3.37 -8.91
N LYS A 82 8.82 -2.27 -9.32
CA LYS A 82 8.19 -1.18 -10.09
C LYS A 82 6.94 -0.61 -9.40
N ASP A 83 6.95 -0.60 -8.06
CA ASP A 83 5.85 -0.21 -7.17
C ASP A 83 6.27 0.97 -6.26
N PHE A 84 7.30 1.71 -6.66
CA PHE A 84 7.86 2.79 -5.87
C PHE A 84 6.96 4.03 -5.83
N PHE A 85 6.46 4.44 -6.99
CA PHE A 85 5.62 5.62 -7.11
C PHE A 85 4.28 5.42 -6.42
N TYR A 86 3.84 6.44 -5.69
CA TYR A 86 2.53 6.46 -5.06
C TYR A 86 1.42 6.70 -6.10
N PHE A 87 0.17 6.36 -5.78
CA PHE A 87 -0.96 6.36 -6.72
C PHE A 87 -1.38 7.76 -7.20
N ILE A 88 -1.06 8.82 -6.45
CA ILE A 88 -1.46 10.20 -6.77
C ILE A 88 -1.00 10.61 -8.17
N ASN A 89 -1.95 11.09 -8.99
CA ASN A 89 -1.73 11.50 -10.37
C ASN A 89 -1.00 12.84 -10.47
N MET A 90 0.34 12.77 -10.50
CA MET A 90 1.24 13.89 -10.72
C MET A 90 2.34 13.51 -11.68
N THR A 91 2.95 14.49 -12.34
CA THR A 91 4.01 14.27 -13.34
C THR A 91 5.37 14.79 -12.86
N GLY A 92 6.44 14.25 -13.46
CA GLY A 92 7.81 14.75 -13.26
C GLY A 92 8.39 14.56 -11.85
N ILE A 93 9.22 15.52 -11.43
CA ILE A 93 9.99 15.47 -10.18
C ILE A 93 9.11 15.54 -8.92
N VAL A 94 7.93 16.16 -9.02
CA VAL A 94 6.97 16.30 -7.92
C VAL A 94 6.45 14.92 -7.52
N ARG A 95 6.12 14.06 -8.50
CA ARG A 95 5.70 12.67 -8.27
C ARG A 95 6.75 11.89 -7.49
N LEU A 96 8.03 12.03 -7.87
CA LEU A 96 9.14 11.36 -7.19
C LEU A 96 9.25 11.83 -5.73
N SER A 97 9.23 13.13 -5.51
CA SER A 97 9.39 13.74 -4.18
C SER A 97 8.28 13.32 -3.22
N ILE A 98 7.02 13.35 -3.67
CA ILE A 98 5.87 12.95 -2.87
C ILE A 98 5.87 11.44 -2.62
N SER A 99 6.33 10.64 -3.58
CA SER A 99 6.47 9.19 -3.38
C SER A 99 7.52 8.88 -2.31
N ILE A 100 8.70 9.51 -2.36
CA ILE A 100 9.75 9.34 -1.33
C ILE A 100 9.19 9.70 0.05
N LEU A 101 8.54 10.86 0.18
CA LEU A 101 8.00 11.34 1.45
C LEU A 101 6.94 10.37 2.01
N ASN A 102 5.94 9.99 1.20
CA ASN A 102 4.91 9.06 1.64
C ASN A 102 5.52 7.71 2.05
N ARG A 103 6.38 7.13 1.22
CA ARG A 103 7.04 5.84 1.51
C ARG A 103 7.86 5.92 2.81
N PHE A 104 8.57 7.02 3.04
CA PHE A 104 9.30 7.25 4.29
C PHE A 104 8.37 7.30 5.50
N VAL A 105 7.28 8.08 5.41
CA VAL A 105 6.29 8.22 6.50
C VAL A 105 5.60 6.89 6.79
N ILE A 106 5.09 6.21 5.77
CA ILE A 106 4.41 4.90 5.90
C ILE A 106 5.36 3.87 6.54
N LYS A 107 6.62 3.79 6.07
CA LYS A 107 7.61 2.87 6.63
C LYS A 107 7.90 3.21 8.09
N GLY A 108 8.14 4.47 8.42
CA GLY A 108 8.35 4.92 9.80
C GLY A 108 7.14 4.62 10.69
N MET A 109 5.92 4.85 10.21
CA MET A 109 4.70 4.53 10.95
C MET A 109 4.64 3.03 11.27
N VAL A 110 4.87 2.15 10.29
CA VAL A 110 4.83 0.70 10.54
C VAL A 110 5.96 0.26 11.48
N ASP A 111 7.17 0.81 11.34
CA ASP A 111 8.32 0.42 12.17
C ASP A 111 8.11 0.66 13.65
N PHE A 112 7.44 1.75 14.00
CA PHE A 112 7.21 2.10 15.39
C PHE A 112 5.85 1.62 15.90
N THR A 113 4.80 1.66 15.08
CA THR A 113 3.43 1.38 15.56
C THR A 113 2.90 0.02 15.15
N MET A 114 3.53 -0.64 14.17
CA MET A 114 3.06 -1.89 13.58
C MET A 114 1.59 -1.81 13.14
N LEU A 115 1.21 -0.68 12.54
CA LEU A 115 -0.16 -0.42 12.11
C LEU A 115 -0.58 -1.41 11.01
N ILE A 116 -1.32 -2.46 11.40
CA ILE A 116 -1.78 -3.57 10.56
C ILE A 116 -2.57 -3.14 9.32
N HIS A 117 -3.19 -1.96 9.34
CA HIS A 117 -3.88 -1.40 8.19
C HIS A 117 -2.94 -1.13 7.00
N LEU A 118 -1.71 -0.69 7.27
CA LEU A 118 -0.71 -0.36 6.25
C LEU A 118 -0.09 -1.60 5.57
N ARG A 119 -0.56 -2.81 5.88
CA ARG A 119 -0.19 -4.04 5.17
C ARG A 119 -0.74 -4.11 3.75
N GLY A 120 -1.69 -3.24 3.40
CA GLY A 120 -2.24 -3.17 2.04
C GLY A 120 -1.16 -2.91 0.99
N SER A 121 -1.36 -3.45 -0.21
CA SER A 121 -0.37 -3.44 -1.29
C SER A 121 -0.05 -2.02 -1.80
N CYS A 122 -1.02 -1.11 -1.77
CA CYS A 122 -0.79 0.31 -2.08
C CYS A 122 0.21 0.97 -1.12
N GLU A 123 0.22 0.52 0.13
CA GLU A 123 1.07 1.02 1.21
C GLU A 123 2.38 0.22 1.28
N MET A 124 2.57 -0.59 2.32
CA MET A 124 3.77 -1.40 2.50
C MET A 124 3.74 -2.69 1.67
N GLY A 125 2.57 -3.31 1.55
CA GLY A 125 2.37 -4.66 1.05
C GLY A 125 2.62 -5.73 2.10
N GLY A 126 1.87 -6.84 2.00
CA GLY A 126 1.84 -7.88 3.02
C GLY A 126 3.21 -8.47 3.30
N PHE A 127 3.89 -8.99 2.27
CA PHE A 127 5.19 -9.62 2.46
C PHE A 127 6.22 -8.73 3.17
N TRP A 128 6.34 -7.47 2.74
CA TRP A 128 7.30 -6.54 3.37
C TRP A 128 6.88 -6.13 4.78
N PHE A 129 5.58 -6.06 5.05
CA PHE A 129 5.05 -5.88 6.39
C PHE A 129 5.59 -6.99 7.30
N LEU A 130 5.43 -8.28 6.94
CA LEU A 130 5.99 -9.41 7.69
C LEU A 130 7.50 -9.35 7.88
N VAL A 131 8.25 -9.01 6.82
CA VAL A 131 9.71 -8.84 6.91
C VAL A 131 10.06 -7.75 7.92
N THR A 132 9.35 -6.63 7.92
CA THR A 132 9.55 -5.52 8.86
C THR A 132 9.30 -5.94 10.30
N LEU A 133 8.25 -6.73 10.57
CA LEU A 133 8.00 -7.29 11.90
C LEU A 133 9.18 -8.14 12.41
N LEU A 134 9.71 -9.00 11.55
CA LEU A 134 10.85 -9.86 11.89
C LEU A 134 12.14 -9.05 12.08
N LEU A 135 12.41 -8.07 11.21
CA LEU A 135 13.57 -7.18 11.30
C LEU A 135 13.56 -6.35 12.59
N SER A 136 12.41 -5.89 13.06
CA SER A 136 12.32 -5.18 14.34
C SER A 136 12.63 -6.09 15.53
N MET A 137 12.16 -7.35 15.51
CA MET A 137 12.45 -8.29 16.58
C MET A 137 13.93 -8.70 16.59
N THR A 138 14.51 -9.03 15.45
CA THR A 138 15.94 -9.35 15.35
C THR A 138 16.82 -8.14 15.66
N GLY A 139 16.43 -6.95 15.18
CA GLY A 139 17.11 -5.69 15.47
C GLY A 139 17.21 -5.42 16.97
N SER A 140 16.14 -5.67 17.73
CA SER A 140 16.16 -5.51 19.20
C SER A 140 17.18 -6.44 19.89
N ILE A 141 17.24 -7.71 19.48
CA ILE A 141 18.18 -8.69 20.04
C ILE A 141 19.62 -8.33 19.68
N VAL A 142 19.87 -7.98 18.42
CA VAL A 142 21.20 -7.60 17.93
C VAL A 142 21.69 -6.32 18.61
N SER A 143 20.83 -5.31 18.75
CA SER A 143 21.19 -4.07 19.46
C SER A 143 21.56 -4.30 20.92
N ALA A 144 20.88 -5.22 21.60
CA ALA A 144 21.18 -5.58 22.98
C ALA A 144 22.51 -6.33 23.09
N TYR A 145 22.77 -7.26 22.19
CA TYR A 145 24.05 -7.96 22.10
C TYR A 145 25.21 -6.98 21.86
N LEU A 146 25.02 -6.03 20.93
CA LEU A 146 26.03 -5.01 20.64
C LEU A 146 26.28 -4.11 21.86
N TYR A 147 25.23 -3.64 22.53
CA TYR A 147 25.35 -2.85 23.75
C TYR A 147 26.09 -3.61 24.85
N SER A 148 25.69 -4.84 25.15
CA SER A 148 26.31 -5.65 26.21
C SER A 148 27.80 -5.92 25.96
N ASN A 149 28.25 -6.01 24.71
CA ASN A 149 29.65 -6.30 24.39
C ASN A 149 30.52 -5.06 24.19
N GLN A 150 29.94 -3.95 23.73
CA GLN A 150 30.70 -2.80 23.21
C GLN A 150 30.58 -1.57 24.11
N TYR A 151 29.52 -1.47 24.91
CA TYR A 151 29.39 -0.42 25.91
C TYR A 151 30.19 -0.79 27.16
N GLN A 152 31.15 0.06 27.53
CA GLN A 152 32.11 -0.15 28.63
C GLN A 152 32.06 0.95 29.70
N ASP A 153 31.06 1.83 29.66
CA ASP A 153 30.92 2.89 30.65
C ASP A 153 30.43 2.35 32.01
N ASP A 154 30.71 3.06 33.09
CA ASP A 154 30.37 2.66 34.46
C ASP A 154 28.84 2.61 34.68
N ASP A 155 28.08 3.43 33.94
CA ASP A 155 26.61 3.50 33.96
C ASP A 155 25.94 2.38 33.12
N LYS A 156 26.64 1.29 32.85
CA LYS A 156 26.13 0.19 32.04
C LYS A 156 24.96 -0.51 32.71
N LEU A 157 23.88 -0.71 31.94
CA LEU A 157 22.75 -1.50 32.38
C LEU A 157 23.18 -2.93 32.69
N ASP A 158 22.69 -3.44 33.82
CA ASP A 158 22.86 -4.84 34.18
C ASP A 158 22.33 -5.75 33.05
N THR A 159 23.15 -6.74 32.69
CA THR A 159 22.87 -7.59 31.52
C THR A 159 21.71 -8.54 31.79
N GLU A 160 21.54 -9.00 33.02
CA GLU A 160 20.41 -9.87 33.39
C GLU A 160 19.09 -9.09 33.30
N SER A 161 19.05 -7.88 33.86
CA SER A 161 17.91 -6.98 33.78
C SER A 161 17.55 -6.64 32.34
N LEU A 162 18.56 -6.35 31.50
CA LEU A 162 18.39 -6.08 30.07
C LEU A 162 17.74 -7.25 29.34
N GLN A 163 18.25 -8.46 29.56
CA GLN A 163 17.72 -9.69 28.96
C GLN A 163 16.31 -10.01 29.47
N ALA A 164 16.02 -9.77 30.75
CA ALA A 164 14.69 -9.99 31.33
C ALA A 164 13.64 -9.06 30.69
N VAL A 165 13.96 -7.77 30.51
CA VAL A 165 13.06 -6.81 29.85
C VAL A 165 12.85 -7.18 28.38
N LEU A 166 13.91 -7.50 27.63
CA LEU A 166 13.80 -7.90 26.23
C LEU A 166 13.04 -9.22 26.07
N GLY A 167 13.32 -10.21 26.92
CA GLY A 167 12.66 -11.50 26.93
C GLY A 167 11.18 -11.38 27.22
N SER A 168 10.79 -10.56 28.21
CA SER A 168 9.39 -10.32 28.55
C SER A 168 8.64 -9.57 27.43
N LEU A 169 9.23 -8.52 26.85
CA LEU A 169 8.65 -7.81 25.70
C LEU A 169 8.50 -8.73 24.48
N SER A 170 9.52 -9.54 24.19
CA SER A 170 9.48 -10.51 23.09
C SER A 170 8.42 -11.58 23.32
N ALA A 171 8.26 -12.06 24.56
CA ALA A 171 7.20 -13.01 24.92
C ALA A 171 5.80 -12.39 24.74
N ILE A 172 5.58 -11.16 25.21
CA ILE A 172 4.31 -10.44 24.99
C ILE A 172 4.04 -10.29 23.50
N TRP A 173 5.07 -9.94 22.71
CA TRP A 173 4.96 -9.81 21.27
C TRP A 173 4.56 -11.15 20.61
N VAL A 174 5.28 -12.24 20.89
CA VAL A 174 5.00 -13.56 20.29
C VAL A 174 3.62 -14.07 20.71
N LEU A 175 3.27 -13.98 22.00
CA LEU A 175 1.97 -14.43 22.50
C LEU A 175 0.82 -13.62 21.90
N SER A 176 0.99 -12.30 21.74
CA SER A 176 -0.03 -11.43 21.13
C SER A 176 -0.17 -11.71 19.63
N ALA A 177 0.95 -11.92 18.91
CA ALA A 177 0.93 -12.27 17.50
C ALA A 177 0.26 -13.63 17.27
N LEU A 178 0.60 -14.62 18.10
CA LEU A 178 -0.02 -15.95 18.05
C LEU A 178 -1.52 -15.86 18.33
N SER A 179 -1.92 -15.17 19.40
CA SER A 179 -3.33 -14.96 19.74
C SER A 179 -4.10 -14.29 18.60
N LEU A 180 -3.52 -13.26 17.99
CA LEU A 180 -4.10 -12.59 16.82
C LEU A 180 -4.29 -13.57 15.65
N VAL A 181 -3.26 -14.35 15.28
CA VAL A 181 -3.34 -15.32 14.18
C VAL A 181 -4.32 -16.47 14.45
N LEU A 182 -4.47 -16.88 15.71
CA LEU A 182 -5.41 -17.93 16.10
C LEU A 182 -6.87 -17.47 16.05
N VAL A 183 -7.13 -16.20 16.35
CA VAL A 183 -8.48 -15.61 16.40
C VAL A 183 -8.92 -15.02 15.05
N MET A 184 -7.98 -14.54 14.25
CA MET A 184 -8.24 -13.95 12.93
C MET A 184 -8.87 -14.94 11.97
N ASP A 185 -9.75 -14.44 11.09
CA ASP A 185 -10.26 -15.24 9.97
C ASP A 185 -9.10 -15.64 9.04
N ARG A 186 -8.89 -16.95 8.93
CA ARG A 186 -7.80 -17.57 8.17
C ARG A 186 -7.80 -17.17 6.69
N LYS A 187 -8.95 -16.81 6.12
CA LYS A 187 -9.06 -16.31 4.74
C LYS A 187 -8.15 -15.12 4.46
N TYR A 188 -7.95 -14.26 5.46
CA TYR A 188 -7.19 -13.01 5.31
C TYR A 188 -5.72 -13.14 5.70
N LEU A 189 -5.26 -14.30 6.17
CA LEU A 189 -3.83 -14.50 6.46
C LEU A 189 -2.96 -14.29 5.22
N SER A 190 -3.49 -14.61 4.03
CA SER A 190 -2.85 -14.34 2.74
C SER A 190 -2.51 -12.87 2.53
N THR A 191 -3.28 -11.94 3.11
CA THR A 191 -3.01 -10.49 3.03
C THR A 191 -1.72 -10.08 3.75
N PHE A 192 -1.18 -10.93 4.62
CA PHE A 192 0.09 -10.68 5.30
C PHE A 192 1.30 -11.21 4.54
N TYR A 193 1.16 -12.17 3.61
CA TYR A 193 2.31 -12.71 2.88
C TYR A 193 2.16 -12.63 1.35
N ASN A 194 1.16 -11.89 0.86
CA ASN A 194 1.00 -11.66 -0.57
C ASN A 194 2.12 -10.79 -1.15
N PHE A 195 2.33 -11.00 -2.44
CA PHE A 195 3.24 -10.23 -3.28
C PHE A 195 2.46 -9.36 -4.26
N ASP A 196 1.24 -8.95 -3.92
CA ASP A 196 0.48 -8.03 -4.75
C ASP A 196 1.18 -6.67 -4.80
N THR A 197 1.13 -5.99 -5.95
CA THR A 197 1.54 -4.59 -6.13
C THR A 197 0.35 -3.65 -5.91
N ALA A 198 0.58 -2.33 -5.88
CA ALA A 198 -0.53 -1.36 -5.87
C ALA A 198 -1.44 -1.54 -7.11
N SER A 199 -0.84 -1.80 -8.27
CA SER A 199 -1.55 -2.10 -9.51
C SER A 199 -2.47 -3.32 -9.39
N ASP A 200 -1.99 -4.40 -8.76
CA ASP A 200 -2.81 -5.59 -8.52
C ASP A 200 -3.94 -5.34 -7.54
N TYR A 201 -3.72 -4.46 -6.56
CA TYR A 201 -4.75 -4.05 -5.61
C TYR A 201 -5.88 -3.29 -6.30
N GLU A 202 -5.59 -2.30 -7.14
CA GLU A 202 -6.60 -1.57 -7.90
C GLU A 202 -7.38 -2.50 -8.84
N ARG A 203 -6.68 -3.45 -9.49
CA ARG A 203 -7.34 -4.49 -10.29
C ARG A 203 -8.33 -5.29 -9.46
N LYS A 204 -7.98 -5.68 -8.23
CA LYS A 204 -8.88 -6.39 -7.31
C LYS A 204 -10.05 -5.51 -6.89
N CYS A 205 -9.84 -4.22 -6.65
CA CYS A 205 -10.92 -3.27 -6.37
C CYS A 205 -11.91 -3.21 -7.55
N PHE A 206 -11.40 -3.05 -8.78
CA PHE A 206 -12.24 -3.00 -9.98
C PHE A 206 -13.08 -4.27 -10.17
N MET A 207 -12.47 -5.44 -10.00
CA MET A 207 -13.12 -6.75 -10.21
C MET A 207 -14.14 -7.10 -9.12
N ASN A 208 -13.94 -6.61 -7.89
CA ASN A 208 -14.87 -6.86 -6.78
C ASN A 208 -15.96 -5.79 -6.65
N ALA A 209 -15.79 -4.63 -7.29
CA ALA A 209 -16.81 -3.59 -7.31
C ALA A 209 -18.03 -4.06 -8.13
N ARG A 210 -19.22 -3.92 -7.53
CA ARG A 210 -20.47 -4.33 -8.19
C ARG A 210 -20.78 -3.49 -9.42
N GLU A 211 -21.74 -3.93 -10.23
CA GLU A 211 -22.17 -3.21 -11.43
C GLU A 211 -22.83 -1.86 -11.14
N ASP A 212 -23.44 -1.68 -9.96
CA ASP A 212 -24.04 -0.43 -9.49
C ASP A 212 -23.02 0.59 -8.93
N GLN A 213 -21.76 0.17 -8.75
CA GLN A 213 -20.72 0.97 -8.10
C GLN A 213 -19.76 1.59 -9.12
N ASP A 214 -20.34 2.32 -10.07
CA ASP A 214 -19.57 3.07 -11.06
C ASP A 214 -18.72 4.18 -10.41
N ASP A 215 -19.20 4.74 -9.30
CA ASP A 215 -18.48 5.72 -8.47
C ASP A 215 -17.12 5.18 -8.02
N LEU A 216 -17.07 4.01 -7.38
CA LEU A 216 -15.82 3.39 -6.91
C LEU A 216 -14.88 3.02 -8.06
N LYS A 217 -15.42 2.59 -9.20
CA LYS A 217 -14.62 2.28 -10.40
C LYS A 217 -14.07 3.55 -11.04
N SER A 218 -14.82 4.65 -10.98
CA SER A 218 -14.40 5.95 -11.53
C SER A 218 -13.23 6.56 -10.76
N GLU A 219 -13.12 6.30 -9.45
CA GLU A 219 -12.01 6.80 -8.63
C GLU A 219 -10.66 6.27 -9.11
N LEU A 220 -10.60 5.03 -9.61
CA LEU A 220 -9.37 4.41 -10.15
C LEU A 220 -8.80 5.17 -11.36
N LEU A 221 -9.63 5.94 -12.08
CA LEU A 221 -9.18 6.77 -13.20
C LEU A 221 -8.58 8.10 -12.75
N THR A 222 -8.79 8.48 -11.49
CA THR A 222 -8.14 9.66 -10.89
C THR A 222 -6.70 9.37 -10.48
N ASP A 223 -6.34 8.10 -10.31
CA ASP A 223 -4.98 7.65 -10.03
C ASP A 223 -4.06 7.76 -11.25
N HIS A 224 -2.76 7.74 -11.00
CA HIS A 224 -1.75 7.86 -12.05
C HIS A 224 -1.86 6.67 -13.05
N PRO A 225 -1.81 6.90 -14.38
CA PRO A 225 -2.02 5.85 -15.40
C PRO A 225 -1.10 4.62 -15.31
N ASP A 226 0.04 4.74 -14.62
CA ASP A 226 0.93 3.62 -14.34
C ASP A 226 0.28 2.53 -13.48
N MET A 227 -0.69 2.88 -12.64
CA MET A 227 -1.34 1.94 -11.72
C MET A 227 -2.24 0.93 -12.44
N TYR A 228 -2.91 1.36 -13.50
CA TYR A 228 -3.70 0.47 -14.35
C TYR A 228 -3.04 0.14 -15.68
N ARG A 229 -1.73 0.44 -15.86
CA ARG A 229 -1.02 0.20 -17.13
C ARG A 229 -1.01 -1.27 -17.57
N THR A 230 -1.06 -2.20 -16.64
CA THR A 230 -0.94 -3.65 -16.91
C THR A 230 -2.28 -4.34 -17.19
N TRP A 231 -3.40 -3.78 -16.71
CA TRP A 231 -4.73 -4.40 -16.78
C TRP A 231 -5.82 -3.46 -17.32
N GLY A 232 -5.51 -2.17 -17.47
CA GLY A 232 -6.47 -1.14 -17.82
C GLY A 232 -6.99 -1.25 -19.25
N ASP A 233 -6.14 -1.65 -20.21
CA ASP A 233 -6.59 -1.90 -21.59
C ASP A 233 -7.58 -3.08 -21.68
N GLU A 234 -7.44 -4.08 -20.80
CA GLU A 234 -8.28 -5.29 -20.79
C GLU A 234 -9.63 -5.05 -20.12
N LEU A 235 -9.65 -4.31 -19.00
CA LEU A 235 -10.83 -4.21 -18.14
C LEU A 235 -11.41 -2.78 -18.08
N LEU A 236 -10.55 -1.80 -17.80
CA LEU A 236 -10.97 -0.42 -17.50
C LEU A 236 -11.37 0.35 -18.77
N LYS A 237 -10.68 0.14 -19.88
CA LYS A 237 -10.93 0.78 -21.18
C LYS A 237 -12.24 0.30 -21.82
N PRO A 238 -12.55 -1.00 -21.91
CA PRO A 238 -13.86 -1.44 -22.41
C PRO A 238 -15.01 -0.95 -21.53
N TRP A 239 -14.83 -0.93 -20.19
CA TRP A 239 -15.84 -0.44 -19.25
C TRP A 239 -16.12 1.05 -19.44
N THR A 240 -15.08 1.89 -19.56
CA THR A 240 -15.25 3.33 -19.81
C THR A 240 -15.91 3.60 -21.16
N LEU A 241 -15.46 2.95 -22.23
CA LEU A 241 -16.03 3.13 -23.57
C LEU A 241 -17.51 2.71 -23.65
N LYS A 242 -17.90 1.64 -22.95
CA LYS A 242 -19.27 1.13 -22.94
C LYS A 242 -20.25 2.05 -22.19
N ASN A 243 -19.80 2.69 -21.11
CA ASN A 243 -20.68 3.44 -20.22
C ASN A 243 -20.66 4.96 -20.47
N TRP A 244 -19.75 5.46 -21.31
CA TRP A 244 -19.57 6.90 -21.51
C TRP A 244 -20.83 7.64 -21.94
N ASP A 245 -21.58 7.10 -22.91
CA ASP A 245 -22.82 7.71 -23.42
C ASP A 245 -23.86 7.84 -22.30
N ARG A 246 -24.01 6.79 -21.48
CA ARG A 246 -24.88 6.82 -20.30
C ARG A 246 -24.46 7.91 -19.31
N TRP A 247 -23.16 8.07 -19.04
CA TRP A 247 -22.69 9.08 -18.09
C TRP A 247 -22.88 10.52 -18.59
N GLU A 248 -22.83 10.77 -19.90
CA GLU A 248 -23.16 12.09 -20.48
C GLU A 248 -24.65 12.41 -20.39
N GLU A 249 -25.53 11.40 -20.46
CA GLU A 249 -26.97 11.54 -20.27
C GLU A 249 -27.34 11.73 -18.79
N GLU A 250 -26.88 10.82 -17.93
CA GLU A 250 -27.23 10.78 -16.51
C GLU A 250 -26.49 11.83 -15.67
N LYS A 251 -25.29 12.24 -16.11
CA LYS A 251 -24.38 13.18 -15.41
C LYS A 251 -24.23 12.86 -13.91
N PRO A 252 -23.67 11.69 -13.57
CA PRO A 252 -23.47 11.32 -12.18
C PRO A 252 -22.55 12.31 -11.47
N ALA A 253 -22.70 12.46 -10.15
CA ALA A 253 -22.05 13.53 -9.39
C ALA A 253 -20.51 13.55 -9.49
N TRP A 254 -19.88 12.38 -9.71
CA TRP A 254 -18.43 12.26 -9.88
C TRP A 254 -17.96 12.59 -11.31
N PHE A 255 -18.84 12.59 -12.31
CA PHE A 255 -18.52 12.86 -13.72
C PHE A 255 -18.40 14.38 -13.97
N THR A 256 -17.36 14.96 -13.37
CA THR A 256 -17.06 16.38 -13.42
C THR A 256 -16.01 16.70 -14.47
N ASP A 257 -15.87 17.98 -14.82
CA ASP A 257 -14.85 18.41 -15.77
C ASP A 257 -13.43 18.04 -15.34
N ALA A 258 -13.14 18.15 -14.03
CA ALA A 258 -11.87 17.76 -13.43
C ALA A 258 -11.63 16.24 -13.50
N TRP A 259 -12.67 15.42 -13.29
CA TRP A 259 -12.55 13.97 -13.45
C TRP A 259 -12.23 13.59 -14.90
N ILE A 260 -12.93 14.19 -15.86
CA ILE A 260 -12.70 13.94 -17.30
C ILE A 260 -11.26 14.29 -17.69
N GLU A 261 -10.66 15.31 -17.08
CA GLU A 261 -9.26 15.70 -17.29
C GLU A 261 -8.24 14.67 -16.80
N CYS A 262 -8.60 13.81 -15.84
CA CYS A 262 -7.76 12.69 -15.39
C CYS A 262 -7.79 11.50 -16.34
N VAL A 263 -8.90 11.27 -17.06
CA VAL A 263 -9.12 10.06 -17.88
C VAL A 263 -8.28 10.06 -19.16
N PRO A 264 -7.36 9.11 -19.40
CA PRO A 264 -6.55 9.11 -20.61
C PRO A 264 -7.40 9.09 -21.88
N ASN A 265 -6.99 9.81 -22.92
CA ASN A 265 -7.78 9.98 -24.14
C ASN A 265 -8.24 8.64 -24.76
N GLU A 266 -7.41 7.61 -24.71
CA GLU A 266 -7.75 6.30 -25.27
C GLU A 266 -8.93 5.59 -24.56
N TYR A 267 -9.30 6.03 -23.36
CA TYR A 267 -10.43 5.53 -22.55
C TYR A 267 -11.73 6.29 -22.83
N ILE A 268 -11.69 7.34 -23.64
CA ILE A 268 -12.85 8.17 -24.00
C ILE A 268 -13.28 7.81 -25.44
N PRO A 269 -14.57 7.65 -25.77
CA PRO A 269 -14.99 7.42 -27.15
C PRO A 269 -14.62 8.60 -28.07
N TYR A 270 -14.47 8.32 -29.38
CA TYR A 270 -13.91 9.29 -30.32
C TYR A 270 -14.72 10.59 -30.41
N ASP A 271 -16.03 10.51 -30.46
CA ASP A 271 -16.89 11.69 -30.62
C ASP A 271 -16.79 12.62 -29.40
N TRP A 272 -16.75 12.05 -28.21
CA TRP A 272 -16.57 12.77 -26.95
C TRP A 272 -15.16 13.35 -26.82
N ARG A 273 -14.12 12.64 -27.26
CA ARG A 273 -12.75 13.20 -27.33
C ARG A 273 -12.72 14.47 -28.18
N VAL A 274 -13.36 14.45 -29.35
CA VAL A 274 -13.41 15.63 -30.23
C VAL A 274 -14.18 16.77 -29.57
N LYS A 275 -15.30 16.47 -28.89
CA LYS A 275 -16.06 17.46 -28.10
C LYS A 275 -15.16 18.12 -27.06
N TYR A 276 -14.48 17.34 -26.21
CA TYR A 276 -13.66 17.88 -25.12
C TYR A 276 -12.37 18.55 -25.61
N ASN A 277 -11.74 18.08 -26.68
CA ASN A 277 -10.57 18.76 -27.25
C ASN A 277 -10.93 20.16 -27.76
N LYS A 278 -12.10 20.31 -28.39
CA LYS A 278 -12.59 21.62 -28.87
C LYS A 278 -12.96 22.55 -27.73
N THR A 279 -13.51 22.04 -26.63
CA THR A 279 -13.98 22.87 -25.51
C THR A 279 -12.93 23.12 -24.43
N LYS A 280 -11.95 22.22 -24.25
CA LYS A 280 -11.03 22.23 -23.10
C LYS A 280 -9.54 22.23 -23.45
N GLY A 281 -9.16 22.21 -24.73
CA GLY A 281 -7.76 22.40 -25.15
C GLY A 281 -6.80 21.31 -24.68
N ARG A 282 -7.28 20.07 -24.54
CA ARG A 282 -6.50 18.94 -24.01
C ARG A 282 -5.31 18.62 -24.92
N VAL A 283 -4.09 18.67 -24.37
CA VAL A 283 -2.85 18.34 -25.09
C VAL A 283 -2.61 16.84 -25.00
N GLU A 284 -2.44 16.17 -26.14
CA GLU A 284 -2.05 14.75 -26.19
C GLU A 284 -0.64 14.57 -25.62
N ASP A 285 -0.48 13.69 -24.63
CA ASP A 285 0.86 13.30 -24.14
C ASP A 285 1.68 12.70 -25.32
N PRO A 286 2.86 13.26 -25.64
CA PRO A 286 3.71 12.76 -26.72
C PRO A 286 4.05 11.27 -26.62
N GLN A 287 4.16 10.72 -25.41
CA GLN A 287 4.42 9.29 -25.20
C GLN A 287 3.19 8.42 -25.51
N MET A 288 1.99 8.91 -25.20
CA MET A 288 0.74 8.23 -25.56
C MET A 288 0.42 8.35 -27.05
N ARG A 289 0.77 9.47 -27.70
CA ARG A 289 0.65 9.64 -29.17
C ARG A 289 1.44 8.59 -29.94
N ARG A 290 2.62 8.17 -29.45
CA ARG A 290 3.40 7.08 -30.05
C ARG A 290 2.71 5.71 -29.98
N ARG A 291 1.92 5.43 -28.94
CA ARG A 291 1.17 4.17 -28.81
C ARG A 291 -0.10 4.18 -29.66
N SER A 292 -0.86 5.28 -29.63
CA SER A 292 -2.11 5.39 -30.40
C SER A 292 -1.84 5.36 -31.91
N SER A 293 -0.75 5.98 -32.38
CA SER A 293 -0.35 5.94 -33.78
C SER A 293 0.02 4.52 -34.25
N VAL A 294 0.67 3.71 -33.42
CA VAL A 294 0.95 2.30 -33.75
C VAL A 294 -0.34 1.45 -33.76
N GLN A 295 -1.28 1.69 -32.84
CA GLN A 295 -2.59 1.01 -32.86
C GLN A 295 -3.46 1.43 -34.05
N GLN A 296 -3.49 2.72 -34.41
CA GLN A 296 -4.18 3.22 -35.60
C GLN A 296 -3.58 2.64 -36.88
N VAL A 297 -2.25 2.59 -36.99
CA VAL A 297 -1.58 1.96 -38.13
C VAL A 297 -1.88 0.46 -38.18
N LYS A 298 -1.92 -0.25 -37.06
CA LYS A 298 -2.32 -1.67 -37.04
C LYS A 298 -3.79 -1.88 -37.46
N MET A 299 -4.71 -1.02 -37.05
CA MET A 299 -6.11 -1.09 -37.50
C MET A 299 -6.25 -0.80 -39.00
N LEU A 300 -5.46 0.14 -39.53
CA LEU A 300 -5.42 0.45 -40.96
C LEU A 300 -4.75 -0.65 -41.78
N MET A 301 -3.69 -1.28 -41.27
CA MET A 301 -3.01 -2.38 -41.96
C MET A 301 -3.76 -3.71 -41.84
N GLY A 302 -4.46 -3.98 -40.73
CA GLY A 302 -5.33 -5.15 -40.59
C GLY A 302 -6.56 -5.13 -41.50
N GLY A 303 -6.96 -3.96 -42.00
CA GLY A 303 -8.00 -3.82 -43.03
C GLY A 303 -7.48 -3.95 -44.48
N LEU A 304 -6.17 -4.08 -44.67
CA LEU A 304 -5.53 -4.21 -45.99
C LEU A 304 -5.13 -5.66 -46.33
N GLU A 305 -5.27 -6.61 -45.40
CA GLU A 305 -4.93 -8.02 -45.60
C GLU A 305 -6.11 -8.90 -46.08
N GLU A 306 -7.30 -8.34 -46.33
CA GLU A 306 -8.46 -9.06 -46.89
C GLU A 306 -8.85 -8.62 -48.33
N LYS A 307 -7.87 -8.50 -49.24
CA LYS A 307 -8.15 -8.43 -50.68
C LYS A 307 -7.25 -9.32 -51.50
#